data_AF-A0A7Y3J8W0-F1
#
_entry.id   AF-A0A7Y3J8W0-F1
#
_cell.length_a   1.000
_cell.length_b   1.000
_cell.length_c   1.000
_cell.angle_alpha   90.00
_cell.angle_beta   90.00
_cell.angle_gamma   90.00
#
_symmetry.space_group_name_H-M   'P 1'
#
loop_
_entity.id
_entity.type
_entity.pdbx_description
1 polymer ?
#
loop_
_entity_poly.entity_id
_entity_poly.type
_entity_poly.pdbx_seq_one_letter_code
_entity_poly.pdbx_strand_id
1 'polypeptide(L)'
;MSMKKTDLVKNLAKKLDGKMKTAGVPERFAQGSTAARRARPSSPAALHLEPVICRLPPALAQRLRERAVAHEGGMHALMAQALENWLTANPGN
;
A
#
# COMPACT_ATOMS: atom_id res chain seq x y z
N MET A 1 -11.92 36.48 -13.19
CA MET A 1 -12.64 36.11 -14.43
C MET A 1 -13.89 35.33 -14.05
N SER A 2 -15.06 35.97 -14.11
CA SER A 2 -16.35 35.33 -13.82
C SER A 2 -16.64 34.25 -14.87
N MET A 3 -17.04 33.05 -14.44
CA MET A 3 -17.34 31.95 -15.37
C MET A 3 -18.57 32.30 -16.21
N LYS A 4 -18.48 32.06 -17.52
CA LYS A 4 -19.61 32.28 -18.43
C LYS A 4 -20.71 31.28 -18.08
N LYS A 5 -21.97 31.65 -18.32
CA LYS A 5 -23.14 30.80 -18.02
C LYS A 5 -23.03 29.39 -18.63
N THR A 6 -22.42 29.29 -19.81
CA THR A 6 -22.14 28.03 -20.50
C THR A 6 -21.19 27.11 -19.72
N ASP A 7 -20.18 27.68 -19.07
CA ASP A 7 -19.17 26.92 -18.33
C ASP A 7 -19.75 26.36 -17.04
N LEU A 8 -20.66 27.11 -16.40
CA LEU A 8 -21.42 26.63 -15.25
C LEU A 8 -22.31 25.42 -15.61
N VAL A 9 -22.99 25.47 -16.76
CA VAL A 9 -23.82 24.35 -17.24
C VAL A 9 -22.97 23.13 -17.55
N LYS A 10 -21.82 23.29 -18.22
CA LYS A 10 -20.89 22.19 -18.48
C LYS A 10 -20.35 21.55 -17.20
N ASN A 11 -20.00 22.36 -16.21
CA ASN A 11 -19.54 21.86 -14.91
C ASN A 11 -20.65 21.13 -14.16
N LEU A 12 -21.89 21.59 -14.26
CA LEU A 12 -23.05 20.93 -13.65
C LEU A 12 -23.35 19.59 -14.34
N ALA A 13 -23.32 19.55 -15.67
CA ALA A 13 -23.44 18.32 -16.44
C ALA A 13 -22.35 17.30 -16.05
N LYS A 14 -21.08 17.73 -15.98
CA LYS A 14 -19.96 16.88 -15.56
C LYS A 14 -20.14 16.32 -14.14
N LYS A 15 -20.70 17.12 -13.22
CA LYS A 15 -21.01 16.67 -11.85
C LYS A 15 -22.16 15.66 -11.81
N LEU A 16 -23.19 15.84 -12.64
CA LEU A 16 -24.30 14.90 -12.74
C LEU A 16 -23.85 13.57 -13.36
N ASP A 17 -23.08 13.60 -14.44
CA ASP A 17 -22.51 12.40 -15.05
C ASP A 17 -21.62 11.62 -14.08
N GLY A 18 -20.79 12.33 -13.30
CA GLY A 18 -19.99 11.71 -12.25
C GLY A 18 -20.86 11.04 -11.18
N LYS A 19 -21.90 11.74 -10.71
CA LYS A 19 -22.84 11.17 -9.73
C LYS A 19 -23.61 9.98 -10.27
N MET A 20 -24.03 9.97 -11.53
CA MET A 20 -24.73 8.83 -12.13
C MET A 20 -23.83 7.62 -12.32
N LYS A 21 -22.54 7.83 -12.66
CA LYS A 21 -21.56 6.74 -12.79
C LYS A 21 -21.10 6.19 -11.43
N THR A 22 -21.09 7.02 -10.38
CA THR A 22 -20.65 6.65 -9.03
C THR A 22 -21.81 6.26 -8.11
N ALA A 23 -23.06 6.55 -8.49
CA ALA A 23 -24.24 6.00 -7.84
C ALA A 23 -24.20 4.49 -8.02
N GLY A 24 -23.64 3.80 -7.02
CA GLY A 24 -23.53 2.35 -7.00
C GLY A 24 -24.91 1.72 -7.18
N VAL A 25 -24.90 0.49 -7.68
CA VAL A 25 -26.09 -0.35 -7.77
C VAL A 25 -26.79 -0.34 -6.40
N PRO A 26 -28.06 0.09 -6.32
CA PRO A 26 -28.78 0.13 -5.05
C PRO A 26 -28.70 -1.21 -4.35
N GLU A 27 -28.54 -1.22 -3.04
CA GLU A 27 -28.17 -2.41 -2.25
C GLU A 27 -29.06 -3.64 -2.55
N ARG A 28 -30.36 -3.41 -2.82
CA ARG A 28 -31.34 -4.43 -3.26
C ARG A 28 -30.99 -5.17 -4.56
N PHE A 29 -30.22 -4.54 -5.45
CA PHE A 29 -29.76 -5.11 -6.73
C PHE A 29 -28.29 -5.57 -6.66
N ALA A 30 -27.57 -5.29 -5.57
CA ALA A 30 -26.17 -5.65 -5.37
C ALA A 30 -25.97 -6.98 -4.63
N GLN A 31 -27.06 -7.69 -4.29
CA GLN A 31 -27.07 -8.90 -3.45
C GLN A 31 -26.27 -10.11 -4.00
N GLY A 32 -25.66 -10.01 -5.19
CA GLY A 32 -24.83 -11.07 -5.77
C GLY A 32 -23.43 -10.65 -6.26
N SER A 33 -23.06 -9.37 -6.24
CA SER A 33 -21.74 -8.91 -6.74
C SER A 33 -20.79 -8.39 -5.66
N THR A 34 -21.21 -8.40 -4.39
CA THR A 34 -20.32 -8.11 -3.25
C THR A 34 -19.53 -9.34 -2.78
N ALA A 35 -19.35 -10.34 -3.65
CA ALA A 35 -18.33 -11.35 -3.44
C ALA A 35 -16.94 -10.71 -3.59
N ALA A 36 -16.37 -10.34 -2.44
CA ALA A 36 -14.95 -10.11 -2.23
C ALA A 36 -14.34 -8.84 -2.85
N ARG A 37 -14.86 -7.65 -2.49
CA ARG A 37 -13.91 -6.61 -2.07
C ARG A 37 -13.48 -6.96 -0.65
N ARG A 38 -12.72 -8.05 -0.51
CA ARG A 38 -12.09 -8.47 0.74
C ARG A 38 -11.46 -7.21 1.31
N ALA A 39 -12.01 -6.74 2.44
CA ALA A 39 -11.38 -5.69 3.22
C ALA A 39 -9.93 -6.13 3.38
N ARG A 40 -9.01 -5.40 2.72
CA ARG A 40 -7.60 -5.60 2.96
C ARG A 40 -7.46 -5.48 4.47
N PRO A 41 -6.94 -6.52 5.16
CA PRO A 41 -6.73 -6.41 6.59
C PRO A 41 -5.97 -5.12 6.81
N SER A 42 -6.51 -4.28 7.70
CA SER A 42 -5.84 -3.06 8.15
C SER A 42 -4.40 -3.44 8.40
N SER A 43 -3.50 -2.97 7.54
CA SER A 43 -2.07 -3.20 7.70
C SER A 43 -1.75 -2.82 9.14
N PRO A 44 -1.12 -3.70 9.94
CA PRO A 44 -0.75 -3.38 11.30
C PRO A 44 -0.04 -2.03 11.24
N ALA A 45 -0.52 -1.09 12.06
CA ALA A 45 -0.12 0.31 12.12
C ALA A 45 1.24 0.51 11.45
N ALA A 46 1.24 1.14 10.28
CA ALA A 46 2.41 1.26 9.44
C ALA A 46 3.55 1.87 10.27
N LEU A 47 4.42 1.01 10.80
CA LEU A 47 5.75 1.42 11.22
C LEU A 47 6.27 2.25 10.05
N HIS A 48 6.81 3.43 10.34
CA HIS A 48 7.42 4.31 9.36
C HIS A 48 8.69 3.63 8.81
N LEU A 49 8.51 2.58 8.01
CA LEU A 49 9.55 1.86 7.32
C LEU A 49 9.79 2.59 6.00
N GLU A 50 10.98 3.15 5.88
CA GLU A 50 11.43 3.71 4.61
C GLU A 50 11.82 2.57 3.65
N PRO A 51 11.36 2.60 2.40
CA PRO A 51 11.68 1.55 1.43
C PRO A 51 13.13 1.68 0.96
N VAL A 52 13.99 0.77 1.43
CA VAL A 52 15.37 0.64 0.95
C VAL A 52 15.45 -0.45 -0.10
N ILE A 53 15.86 -0.10 -1.33
CA ILE A 53 16.06 -1.06 -2.42
C ILE A 53 17.55 -1.39 -2.52
N CYS A 54 17.91 -2.62 -2.18
CA CYS A 54 19.26 -3.14 -2.35
C CYS A 54 19.26 -4.41 -3.21
N ARG A 55 20.26 -4.55 -4.08
CA ARG A 55 20.47 -5.77 -4.87
C ARG A 55 21.41 -6.68 -4.10
N LEU A 56 20.93 -7.89 -3.78
CA LEU A 56 21.68 -8.90 -3.05
C LEU A 56 22.02 -10.07 -3.99
N PRO A 57 23.18 -10.71 -3.81
CA PRO A 57 23.48 -11.97 -4.49
C PRO A 57 22.41 -13.04 -4.19
N PRO A 58 22.10 -13.93 -5.16
CA PRO A 58 20.97 -14.85 -5.04
C PRO A 58 21.08 -15.81 -3.84
N ALA A 59 22.28 -16.33 -3.58
CA ALA A 59 22.53 -17.23 -2.45
C ALA A 59 22.30 -16.54 -1.10
N LEU A 60 22.71 -15.27 -0.96
CA LEU A 60 22.52 -14.51 0.26
C LEU A 60 21.04 -14.18 0.47
N ALA A 61 20.34 -13.74 -0.59
CA ALA A 61 18.92 -13.48 -0.53
C ALA A 61 18.12 -14.74 -0.12
N GLN A 62 18.54 -15.93 -0.55
CA GLN A 62 17.91 -17.18 -0.14
C GLN A 62 18.11 -17.48 1.35
N ARG A 63 19.34 -17.35 1.86
CA ARG A 63 19.63 -17.56 3.29
C ARG A 63 18.86 -16.59 4.19
N LEU A 64 18.70 -15.33 3.75
CA LEU A 64 17.86 -14.36 4.45
C LEU A 64 16.40 -14.81 4.50
N ARG A 65 15.85 -15.31 3.38
CA ARG A 65 14.48 -15.82 3.33
C ARG A 65 14.28 -17.02 4.26
N GLU A 66 15.18 -17.99 4.23
CA GLU A 66 15.13 -19.18 5.08
C GLU A 66 15.17 -18.80 6.56
N ARG A 67 16.05 -17.88 6.96
CA ARG A 67 16.16 -17.44 8.36
C ARG A 67 14.98 -16.56 8.80
N ALA A 68 14.41 -15.77 7.89
CA ALA A 68 13.26 -14.93 8.17
C ALA A 68 11.99 -15.71 8.54
N VAL A 69 11.86 -16.98 8.10
CA VAL A 69 10.71 -17.84 8.45
C VAL A 69 10.65 -18.10 9.95
N ALA A 70 11.80 -18.23 10.61
CA ALA A 70 11.88 -18.55 12.04
C ALA A 70 11.97 -17.30 12.95
N HIS A 71 12.00 -16.09 12.38
CA HIS A 71 12.24 -14.86 13.14
C HIS A 71 10.93 -14.12 13.44
N GLU A 72 10.73 -13.74 14.71
CA GLU A 72 9.61 -12.89 15.10
C GLU A 72 9.72 -11.51 14.42
N GLY A 73 8.66 -11.05 13.76
CA GLY A 73 8.71 -9.83 12.93
C GLY A 73 9.23 -10.04 11.50
N GLY A 74 9.55 -11.29 11.12
CA GLY A 74 9.85 -11.69 9.74
C GLY A 74 11.09 -11.03 9.13
N MET A 75 11.08 -10.85 7.81
CA MET A 75 12.25 -10.38 7.04
C MET A 75 12.72 -8.99 7.49
N HIS A 76 11.80 -8.05 7.74
CA HIS A 76 12.16 -6.67 8.08
C HIS A 76 12.85 -6.57 9.43
N ALA A 77 12.34 -7.27 10.46
CA ALA A 77 12.94 -7.29 11.79
C ALA A 77 14.35 -7.93 11.78
N LEU A 78 14.48 -9.05 11.07
CA LEU A 78 15.77 -9.73 10.92
C LEU A 78 16.80 -8.83 10.21
N MET A 79 16.39 -8.10 9.17
CA MET A 79 17.27 -7.17 8.48
C MET A 79 17.69 -6.00 9.36
N ALA A 80 16.76 -5.43 10.14
CA ALA A 80 17.07 -4.35 11.08
C ALA A 80 18.11 -4.78 12.11
N GLN A 81 17.90 -5.93 12.76
CA GLN A 81 18.85 -6.47 13.76
C GLN A 81 20.23 -6.73 13.15
N ALA A 82 20.29 -7.33 11.95
CA ALA A 82 21.55 -7.60 11.28
C ALA A 82 22.33 -6.32 10.95
N LEU A 83 21.63 -5.27 10.50
CA LEU A 83 22.22 -3.97 10.16
C LEU A 83 22.70 -3.23 11.41
N GLU A 84 21.90 -3.19 12.47
CA GLU A 84 22.26 -2.56 13.76
C GLU A 84 23.50 -3.22 14.38
N ASN A 85 23.55 -4.55 14.38
CA ASN A 85 24.72 -5.30 14.85
C ASN A 85 25.96 -4.97 14.02
N TRP A 86 25.82 -4.88 12.69
CA TRP A 86 26.95 -4.58 11.81
C TRP A 86 27.46 -3.15 12.00
N LEU A 87 26.56 -2.16 12.11
CA LEU A 87 26.91 -0.75 12.36
C LEU A 87 27.57 -0.55 13.73
N THR A 88 27.07 -1.26 14.75
CA THR A 88 27.66 -1.23 16.10
C THR A 88 29.06 -1.85 16.10
N ALA A 89 29.25 -2.94 15.35
CA ALA A 89 30.56 -3.58 15.21
C ALA A 89 31.55 -2.76 14.35
N ASN A 90 31.07 -1.90 13.45
CA ASN A 90 31.89 -1.11 12.53
C ASN A 90 31.49 0.38 12.57
N PRO A 91 31.79 1.11 13.64
CA PRO A 91 31.36 2.50 13.81
C PRO A 91 32.07 3.51 12.89
N GLY A 92 33.05 3.08 12.09
CA GLY A 92 33.95 3.95 11.31
C GLY A 92 33.93 3.72 9.79
N ASN A 93 32.95 2.99 9.26
CA ASN A 93 32.69 2.91 7.81
C ASN A 93 31.54 3.83 7.42
#